data_AF-A0A0C2IFG0-F1
#
_entry.id   AF-A0A0C2IFG0-F1
#
_cell.length_a   1.000
_cell.length_b   1.000
_cell.length_c   1.000
_cell.angle_alpha   90.00
_cell.angle_beta   90.00
_cell.angle_gamma   90.00
#
_symmetry.space_group_name_H-M   'P 1'
#
loop_
_entity.id
_entity.type
_entity.pdbx_description
1 polymer ?
#
loop_
_entity_poly.entity_id
_entity_poly.type
_entity_poly.pdbx_seq_one_letter_code
_entity_poly.pdbx_strand_id
1 'polypeptide(L)'
;MSWNNAPDGGPATEGYGGGGGFDGFSNDARNYGGDTGFGGGDFGDSGGGDRACFNCGQPGHNKVDCPVPRQFSGECNSCGKEGHMSKDCPDAGPMVCRRCKKAGHMARECSMPMVCPRCGEGHHVSECSMPMICRVCSEEGHLAKDCPSAPPRVCNNCQEEGHETKDCKSPRKIIRDDVPEEAPDKALEMIRAAATEKDLDDVKAAFLMYVKACPDVTYVEMEQMFRNENIGVYLIGVERSDLSVTLTNMDLQGNLDRKYTVTFRFQDKPSRPREKSIWPANAEENLARLVNGGEPVARGIPLCMNCRELGHTSRGCPNERMENTEHASVACQNCGSEGHRLRDCKAPRVDKFACRNCGQSGHTSKECTEPRSAEGVECRKCSETGHFSRDCTRGGGGGGCRNCGQEGHMARDCTEPRKIMCRNCDQEGHTSRDCPEPLNMEKMQCRNCDEYGHMSKDCPHPRNMERVRCSNCNEMGHFQSKCPGINNGGNGGFDNGFGGGNDFGSTADVGQSGGGGGGW
;
A
#
# COMPACT_ATOMS: atom_id res chain seq x y z
N MET A 1 8.08 -86.37 -14.25
CA MET A 1 6.66 -86.00 -14.43
C MET A 1 6.17 -85.50 -13.08
N SER A 2 5.75 -84.26 -12.81
CA SER A 2 5.75 -82.98 -13.53
C SER A 2 5.58 -81.87 -12.47
N TRP A 3 6.55 -80.96 -12.31
CA TRP A 3 6.53 -79.51 -12.67
C TRP A 3 5.52 -78.59 -11.94
N ASN A 4 6.05 -77.86 -10.93
CA ASN A 4 6.01 -76.41 -10.62
C ASN A 4 4.84 -75.49 -11.07
N ASN A 5 4.26 -74.73 -10.13
CA ASN A 5 4.42 -73.25 -10.02
C ASN A 5 3.69 -72.63 -8.79
N ALA A 6 4.38 -71.68 -8.13
CA ALA A 6 3.96 -70.72 -7.08
C ALA A 6 3.30 -69.46 -7.73
N PRO A 7 3.15 -68.26 -7.09
CA PRO A 7 3.44 -67.80 -5.70
C PRO A 7 2.31 -66.89 -5.11
N ASP A 8 2.37 -66.16 -3.98
CA ASP A 8 3.04 -66.10 -2.66
C ASP A 8 2.24 -64.98 -1.91
N GLY A 9 1.90 -65.06 -0.62
CA GLY A 9 2.80 -64.78 0.50
C GLY A 9 2.64 -63.34 1.01
N GLY A 10 1.81 -63.12 2.03
CA GLY A 10 1.72 -61.88 2.79
C GLY A 10 1.22 -62.14 4.22
N PRO A 11 2.00 -61.87 5.28
CA PRO A 11 1.63 -62.21 6.65
C PRO A 11 1.08 -61.01 7.45
N ALA A 12 0.38 -61.36 8.52
CA ALA A 12 -0.18 -60.53 9.56
C ALA A 12 0.86 -59.87 10.49
N THR A 13 0.47 -58.77 11.15
CA THR A 13 0.75 -58.42 12.57
C THR A 13 -0.28 -57.35 12.99
N GLU A 14 -1.11 -57.62 14.00
CA GLU A 14 -1.01 -57.22 15.43
C GLU A 14 -1.21 -55.72 15.70
N GLY A 15 -2.23 -55.42 16.52
CA GLY A 15 -2.62 -54.06 16.88
C GLY A 15 -1.96 -53.54 18.15
N TYR A 16 -2.03 -52.23 18.39
CA TYR A 16 -1.86 -51.60 19.71
C TYR A 16 -2.64 -50.29 19.77
N GLY A 17 -3.13 -49.96 20.97
CA GLY A 17 -3.96 -48.80 21.26
C GLY A 17 -3.24 -47.44 21.15
N GLY A 18 -4.03 -46.37 21.21
CA GLY A 18 -3.53 -45.00 21.34
C GLY A 18 -4.43 -44.21 22.27
N GLY A 19 -4.04 -44.14 23.54
CA GLY A 19 -4.53 -43.14 24.49
C GLY A 19 -3.56 -41.97 24.58
N GLY A 20 -4.10 -40.79 24.89
CA GLY A 20 -3.52 -39.73 25.73
C GLY A 20 -2.28 -38.95 25.23
N GLY A 21 -2.38 -37.61 25.35
CA GLY A 21 -1.31 -36.61 25.22
C GLY A 21 -1.60 -35.65 24.06
N PHE A 22 -2.02 -34.38 24.18
CA PHE A 22 -1.87 -33.37 25.23
C PHE A 22 -0.48 -33.37 25.88
N ASP A 23 0.49 -32.79 25.17
CA ASP A 23 1.16 -31.53 25.56
C ASP A 23 2.18 -31.12 24.48
N GLY A 24 2.32 -29.80 24.26
CA GLY A 24 3.62 -29.20 23.98
C GLY A 24 4.00 -28.80 22.55
N PHE A 25 3.85 -27.51 22.28
CA PHE A 25 4.77 -26.62 21.55
C PHE A 25 4.60 -26.31 20.06
N SER A 26 4.33 -25.01 19.85
CA SER A 26 4.89 -24.11 18.83
C SER A 26 4.24 -24.07 17.46
N ASN A 27 3.28 -23.14 17.30
CA ASN A 27 3.34 -22.07 16.29
C ASN A 27 2.17 -21.08 16.48
N ASP A 28 2.38 -20.11 17.37
CA ASP A 28 1.63 -18.85 17.39
C ASP A 28 2.09 -17.99 16.20
N ALA A 29 1.36 -18.09 15.10
CA ALA A 29 1.07 -17.00 14.16
C ALA A 29 0.41 -17.59 12.91
N ARG A 30 -0.90 -17.84 12.95
CA ARG A 30 -1.86 -17.80 11.81
C ARG A 30 -3.17 -18.50 12.19
N ASN A 31 -4.01 -17.90 13.05
CA ASN A 31 -5.47 -18.07 12.89
C ASN A 31 -6.34 -17.08 13.70
N TYR A 32 -6.35 -15.81 13.29
CA TYR A 32 -7.61 -15.05 13.23
C TYR A 32 -8.21 -15.21 11.82
N GLY A 33 -8.40 -16.46 11.40
CA GLY A 33 -9.14 -16.86 10.21
C GLY A 33 -10.46 -17.49 10.62
N GLY A 34 -11.26 -16.75 11.39
CA GLY A 34 -12.67 -17.04 11.61
C GLY A 34 -13.49 -16.34 10.52
N ASP A 35 -14.24 -17.12 9.76
CA ASP A 35 -15.08 -16.73 8.64
C ASP A 35 -16.03 -15.55 8.94
N THR A 36 -15.55 -14.32 8.77
CA THR A 36 -16.39 -13.22 8.32
C THR A 36 -15.99 -12.88 6.91
N GLY A 37 -16.79 -13.36 5.94
CA GLY A 37 -16.75 -12.87 4.58
C GLY A 37 -17.10 -11.38 4.53
N PHE A 38 -16.12 -10.54 4.83
CA PHE A 38 -16.09 -9.16 4.38
C PHE A 38 -15.28 -9.16 3.09
N GLY A 39 -15.98 -9.29 1.97
CA GLY A 39 -15.43 -8.95 0.67
C GLY A 39 -14.99 -7.49 0.73
N GLY A 40 -13.68 -7.26 0.72
CA GLY A 40 -13.09 -5.94 0.59
C GLY A 40 -13.60 -5.31 -0.70
N GLY A 41 -14.50 -4.35 -0.56
CA GLY A 41 -14.84 -3.43 -1.63
C GLY A 41 -13.63 -2.56 -1.91
N ASP A 42 -13.20 -2.59 -3.16
CA ASP A 42 -12.38 -1.58 -3.84
C ASP A 42 -12.78 -0.16 -3.39
N PHE A 43 -12.04 0.41 -2.44
CA PHE A 43 -11.87 1.85 -2.37
C PHE A 43 -10.64 2.18 -3.21
N GLY A 44 -10.92 2.75 -4.38
CA GLY A 44 -9.92 3.13 -5.36
C GLY A 44 -9.03 4.25 -4.85
N ASP A 45 -7.87 3.87 -4.34
CA ASP A 45 -6.71 4.75 -4.29
C ASP A 45 -5.94 4.57 -5.60
N SER A 46 -6.21 5.46 -6.55
CA SER A 46 -5.40 5.61 -7.77
C SER A 46 -4.10 6.34 -7.43
N GLY A 47 -3.26 5.70 -6.60
CA GLY A 47 -1.93 6.14 -6.22
C GLY A 47 -0.89 5.17 -6.79
N GLY A 48 -0.44 5.43 -8.02
CA GLY A 48 0.67 4.73 -8.64
C GLY A 48 1.99 5.12 -7.97
N GLY A 49 2.53 4.23 -7.13
CA GLY A 49 3.83 4.40 -6.49
C GLY A 49 4.34 3.08 -5.94
N ASP A 50 5.46 2.63 -6.49
CA ASP A 50 6.48 1.77 -5.86
C ASP A 50 6.00 0.55 -5.05
N ARG A 51 4.95 -0.15 -5.51
CA ARG A 51 4.65 -1.45 -4.93
C ARG A 51 5.63 -2.48 -5.47
N ALA A 52 6.61 -2.82 -4.64
CA ALA A 52 7.35 -4.07 -4.71
C ALA A 52 6.38 -5.21 -5.04
N CYS A 53 6.73 -6.03 -6.03
CA CYS A 53 5.91 -7.16 -6.42
C CYS A 53 5.68 -8.04 -5.19
N PHE A 54 4.42 -8.26 -4.81
CA PHE A 54 4.04 -9.10 -3.66
C PHE A 54 4.49 -10.56 -3.74
N ASN A 55 5.13 -10.96 -4.85
CA ASN A 55 5.73 -12.26 -5.01
C ASN A 55 7.25 -12.26 -4.76
N CYS A 56 8.00 -11.33 -5.37
CA CYS A 56 9.47 -11.34 -5.31
C CYS A 56 10.09 -10.09 -4.66
N GLY A 57 9.27 -9.16 -4.17
CA GLY A 57 9.73 -7.91 -3.55
C GLY A 57 10.35 -6.89 -4.53
N GLN A 58 10.52 -7.24 -5.82
CA GLN A 58 11.14 -6.34 -6.78
C GLN A 58 10.13 -5.33 -7.33
N PRO A 59 10.50 -4.04 -7.43
CA PRO A 59 9.63 -3.01 -7.99
C PRO A 59 9.53 -3.13 -9.52
N GLY A 60 8.57 -2.44 -10.13
CA GLY A 60 8.46 -2.31 -11.58
C GLY A 60 7.55 -3.33 -12.29
N HIS A 61 6.98 -4.30 -11.56
CA HIS A 61 5.98 -5.22 -12.09
C HIS A 61 4.98 -5.63 -11.00
N ASN A 62 3.76 -6.00 -11.39
CA ASN A 62 2.75 -6.50 -10.47
C ASN A 62 2.83 -8.05 -10.36
N LYS A 63 2.02 -8.65 -9.48
CA LYS A 63 1.98 -10.11 -9.23
C LYS A 63 1.65 -10.97 -10.48
N VAL A 64 1.02 -10.38 -11.49
CA VAL A 64 0.64 -11.04 -12.75
C VAL A 64 1.81 -11.02 -13.74
N ASP A 65 2.58 -9.93 -13.75
CA ASP A 65 3.71 -9.71 -14.65
C ASP A 65 5.08 -10.07 -14.02
N CYS A 66 5.07 -10.86 -12.93
CA CYS A 66 6.26 -11.25 -12.21
C CYS A 66 7.03 -12.36 -12.94
N PRO A 67 8.30 -12.14 -13.32
CA PRO A 67 9.12 -13.15 -13.99
C PRO A 67 9.56 -14.27 -13.02
N VAL A 68 9.46 -14.03 -11.72
CA VAL A 68 9.76 -15.02 -10.68
C VAL A 68 8.50 -15.86 -10.44
N PRO A 69 8.57 -17.20 -10.48
CA PRO A 69 7.44 -18.06 -10.15
C PRO A 69 7.00 -17.83 -8.71
N ARG A 70 5.72 -18.12 -8.40
CA ARG A 70 5.17 -17.84 -7.07
C ARG A 70 5.84 -18.69 -6.01
N GLN A 71 6.60 -18.06 -5.11
CA GLN A 71 7.16 -18.73 -3.95
C GLN A 71 6.16 -18.61 -2.79
N PHE A 72 5.63 -19.75 -2.36
CA PHE A 72 4.74 -19.81 -1.22
C PHE A 72 5.56 -19.88 0.07
N SER A 73 5.46 -18.86 0.91
CA SER A 73 6.16 -18.75 2.20
C SER A 73 5.36 -19.31 3.40
N GLY A 74 4.40 -20.20 3.13
CA GLY A 74 3.60 -20.86 4.15
C GLY A 74 3.91 -22.36 4.23
N GLU A 75 3.40 -22.98 5.29
CA GLU A 75 3.30 -24.43 5.40
C GLU A 75 2.15 -24.93 4.53
N CYS A 76 2.38 -26.02 3.80
CA CYS A 76 1.35 -26.67 3.01
C CYS A 76 0.29 -27.28 3.92
N ASN A 77 -0.97 -26.83 3.82
CA ASN A 77 -2.08 -27.38 4.63
C ASN A 77 -2.37 -28.88 4.40
N SER A 78 -1.73 -29.51 3.40
CA SER A 78 -1.91 -30.93 3.08
C SER A 78 -0.86 -31.81 3.73
N CYS A 79 0.41 -31.37 3.81
CA CYS A 79 1.52 -32.18 4.31
C CYS A 79 2.38 -31.50 5.40
N GLY A 80 2.06 -30.27 5.77
CA GLY A 80 2.77 -29.47 6.77
C GLY A 80 4.13 -28.92 6.33
N LYS A 81 4.65 -29.31 5.16
CA LYS A 81 5.96 -28.86 4.67
C LYS A 81 5.88 -27.48 4.03
N GLU A 82 6.90 -26.68 4.25
CA GLU A 82 7.00 -25.32 3.70
C GLU A 82 7.39 -25.30 2.21
N GLY A 83 7.19 -24.14 1.56
CA GLY A 83 7.74 -23.87 0.23
C GLY A 83 6.85 -24.24 -0.97
N HIS A 84 5.66 -24.79 -0.74
CA HIS A 84 4.70 -25.09 -1.81
C HIS A 84 3.24 -24.97 -1.34
N MET A 85 2.34 -24.58 -2.25
CA MET A 85 0.91 -24.52 -1.95
C MET A 85 0.31 -25.94 -1.91
N SER A 86 -0.80 -26.13 -1.19
CA SER A 86 -1.55 -27.42 -1.15
C SER A 86 -1.91 -27.99 -2.52
N LYS A 87 -1.94 -27.16 -3.56
CA LYS A 87 -2.21 -27.55 -4.95
C LYS A 87 -0.97 -28.15 -5.65
N ASP A 88 0.22 -27.70 -5.28
CA ASP A 88 1.50 -28.08 -5.87
C ASP A 88 2.30 -29.00 -4.93
N CYS A 89 1.58 -29.66 -4.01
CA CYS A 89 2.19 -30.50 -2.99
C CYS A 89 2.67 -31.82 -3.61
N PRO A 90 3.98 -32.12 -3.51
CA PRO A 90 4.54 -33.36 -4.07
C PRO A 90 4.01 -34.60 -3.35
N ASP A 91 3.58 -34.44 -2.09
CA ASP A 91 2.98 -35.48 -1.27
C ASP A 91 1.44 -35.41 -1.26
N ALA A 92 0.82 -34.53 -2.07
CA ALA A 92 -0.64 -34.47 -2.12
C ALA A 92 -1.19 -35.75 -2.73
N GLY A 93 -1.87 -36.53 -1.89
CA GLY A 93 -2.80 -37.54 -2.36
C GLY A 93 -3.81 -36.92 -3.35
N PRO A 94 -4.39 -37.74 -4.24
CA PRO A 94 -5.21 -37.23 -5.34
C PRO A 94 -6.43 -36.47 -4.78
N MET A 95 -6.75 -35.29 -5.34
CA MET A 95 -7.80 -34.39 -4.86
C MET A 95 -9.09 -35.16 -4.54
N VAL A 96 -9.43 -35.30 -3.26
CA VAL A 96 -10.60 -36.05 -2.83
C VAL A 96 -11.82 -35.13 -2.75
N CYS A 97 -12.87 -35.49 -3.48
CA CYS A 97 -14.14 -34.77 -3.42
C CYS A 97 -14.73 -34.85 -2.01
N ARG A 98 -14.92 -33.70 -1.34
CA ARG A 98 -15.55 -33.66 -0.01
C ARG A 98 -16.98 -34.22 0.03
N ARG A 99 -17.67 -34.28 -1.12
CA ARG A 99 -19.04 -34.80 -1.26
C ARG A 99 -19.11 -36.33 -1.38
N CYS A 100 -18.30 -36.95 -2.24
CA CYS A 100 -18.39 -38.39 -2.51
C CYS A 100 -17.16 -39.20 -2.06
N LYS A 101 -16.16 -38.53 -1.48
CA LYS A 101 -14.88 -39.10 -1.03
C LYS A 101 -14.07 -39.82 -2.12
N LYS A 102 -14.45 -39.68 -3.40
CA LYS A 102 -13.67 -40.17 -4.54
C LYS A 102 -12.66 -39.13 -5.00
N ALA A 103 -11.50 -39.61 -5.44
CA ALA A 103 -10.46 -38.75 -5.94
C ALA A 103 -10.75 -38.22 -7.37
N GLY A 104 -10.11 -37.11 -7.74
CA GLY A 104 -10.06 -36.60 -9.12
C GLY A 104 -11.03 -35.48 -9.49
N HIS A 105 -11.84 -34.93 -8.56
CA HIS A 105 -12.76 -33.83 -8.86
C HIS A 105 -13.13 -32.98 -7.62
N MET A 106 -13.54 -31.73 -7.84
CA MET A 106 -14.03 -30.85 -6.77
C MET A 106 -15.50 -31.13 -6.41
N ALA A 107 -15.93 -30.76 -5.21
CA ALA A 107 -17.33 -30.94 -4.77
C ALA A 107 -18.37 -30.23 -5.66
N ARG A 108 -17.96 -29.21 -6.43
CA ARG A 108 -18.82 -28.50 -7.41
C ARG A 108 -19.03 -29.28 -8.71
N GLU A 109 -18.04 -30.08 -9.09
CA GLU A 109 -18.04 -30.93 -10.30
C GLU A 109 -18.51 -32.35 -9.97
N CYS A 110 -18.86 -32.60 -8.70
CA CYS A 110 -19.31 -33.89 -8.25
C CYS A 110 -20.73 -34.16 -8.73
N SER A 111 -20.87 -35.18 -9.58
CA SER A 111 -22.16 -35.67 -10.07
C SER A 111 -23.05 -36.29 -8.98
N MET A 112 -22.53 -36.48 -7.75
CA MET A 112 -23.36 -36.90 -6.63
C MET A 112 -24.26 -35.75 -6.15
N PRO A 113 -25.54 -36.04 -5.84
CA PRO A 113 -26.48 -35.04 -5.35
C PRO A 113 -25.98 -34.41 -4.04
N MET A 114 -26.29 -33.13 -3.83
CA MET A 114 -26.01 -32.47 -2.55
C MET A 114 -26.86 -33.16 -1.48
N VAL A 115 -26.20 -33.82 -0.54
CA VAL A 115 -26.86 -34.46 0.60
C VAL A 115 -26.74 -33.57 1.83
N CYS A 116 -27.78 -33.57 2.64
CA CYS A 116 -27.82 -32.89 3.91
C CYS A 116 -26.72 -33.47 4.82
N PRO A 117 -25.82 -32.64 5.38
CA PRO A 117 -24.75 -33.13 6.24
C PRO A 117 -25.24 -33.73 7.57
N ARG A 118 -26.53 -33.60 7.89
CA ARG A 118 -27.13 -34.14 9.12
C ARG A 118 -27.66 -35.57 8.97
N CYS A 119 -28.21 -35.91 7.81
CA CYS A 119 -28.91 -37.19 7.60
C CYS A 119 -28.46 -37.94 6.35
N GLY A 120 -27.64 -37.33 5.49
CA GLY A 120 -27.17 -37.94 4.24
C GLY A 120 -28.18 -38.01 3.11
N GLU A 121 -29.38 -37.43 3.27
CA GLU A 121 -30.43 -37.41 2.25
C GLU A 121 -30.41 -36.12 1.40
N GLY A 122 -30.98 -36.18 0.19
CA GLY A 122 -30.96 -35.08 -0.79
C GLY A 122 -31.93 -33.94 -0.50
N HIS A 123 -31.77 -33.22 0.61
CA HIS A 123 -32.53 -32.00 0.95
C HIS A 123 -31.62 -30.91 1.55
N HIS A 124 -32.11 -29.67 1.61
CA HIS A 124 -31.40 -28.57 2.26
C HIS A 124 -31.44 -28.72 3.79
N VAL A 125 -30.38 -28.31 4.51
CA VAL A 125 -30.27 -28.54 5.96
C VAL A 125 -31.43 -27.95 6.78
N SER A 126 -32.12 -26.93 6.25
CA SER A 126 -33.31 -26.32 6.88
C SER A 126 -34.57 -27.18 6.79
N GLU A 127 -34.64 -28.08 5.82
CA GLU A 127 -35.76 -29.01 5.57
C GLU A 127 -35.49 -30.38 6.21
N CYS A 128 -34.35 -30.51 6.90
CA CYS A 128 -33.94 -31.74 7.55
C CYS A 128 -34.75 -31.99 8.81
N SER A 129 -35.49 -33.11 8.81
CA SER A 129 -36.29 -33.54 9.96
C SER A 129 -35.46 -34.19 11.07
N MET A 130 -34.16 -34.40 10.87
CA MET A 130 -33.28 -34.92 11.92
C MET A 130 -33.03 -33.85 13.00
N PRO A 131 -33.04 -34.24 14.28
CA PRO A 131 -32.86 -33.34 15.40
C PRO A 131 -31.51 -32.61 15.35
N MET A 132 -31.50 -31.35 15.80
CA MET A 132 -30.26 -30.58 15.97
C MET A 132 -29.44 -31.23 17.08
N ILE A 133 -28.29 -31.81 16.74
CA ILE A 133 -27.36 -32.36 17.74
C ILE A 133 -26.37 -31.27 18.14
N CYS A 134 -26.27 -31.01 19.43
CA CYS A 134 -25.31 -30.09 20.00
C CYS A 134 -23.88 -30.65 19.83
N ARG A 135 -22.97 -29.87 19.25
CA ARG A 135 -21.57 -30.31 19.06
C ARG A 135 -20.76 -30.42 20.36
N VAL A 136 -21.29 -29.93 21.48
CA VAL A 136 -20.59 -29.88 22.77
C VAL A 136 -20.95 -31.10 23.62
N CYS A 137 -22.23 -31.38 23.81
CA CYS A 137 -22.69 -32.52 24.62
C CYS A 137 -23.24 -33.70 23.81
N SER A 138 -23.36 -33.56 22.48
CA SER A 138 -23.99 -34.55 21.60
C SER A 138 -25.46 -34.83 21.88
N GLU A 139 -26.12 -34.00 22.70
CA GLU A 139 -27.56 -34.09 22.96
C GLU A 139 -28.37 -33.32 21.92
N GLU A 140 -29.63 -33.70 21.77
CA GLU A 140 -30.54 -33.12 20.80
C GLU A 140 -31.24 -31.86 21.32
N GLY A 141 -31.65 -30.99 20.39
CA GLY A 141 -32.62 -29.92 20.67
C GLY A 141 -32.05 -28.53 20.96
N HIS A 142 -30.72 -28.34 21.00
CA HIS A 142 -30.12 -27.03 21.25
C HIS A 142 -28.84 -26.77 20.43
N LEU A 143 -28.49 -25.49 20.26
CA LEU A 143 -27.23 -25.07 19.65
C LEU A 143 -26.11 -25.14 20.69
N ALA A 144 -24.86 -25.30 20.24
CA ALA A 144 -23.68 -25.23 21.12
C ALA A 144 -23.62 -23.96 21.98
N LYS A 145 -24.20 -22.86 21.51
CA LYS A 145 -24.31 -21.60 22.24
C LYS A 145 -25.23 -21.67 23.46
N ASP A 146 -26.26 -22.50 23.39
CA ASP A 146 -27.34 -22.62 24.39
C ASP A 146 -27.23 -23.93 25.18
N CYS A 147 -26.06 -24.58 25.13
CA CYS A 147 -25.81 -25.86 25.77
C CYS A 147 -25.63 -25.68 27.29
N PRO A 148 -26.43 -26.37 28.13
CA PRO A 148 -26.37 -26.22 29.58
C PRO A 148 -25.09 -26.81 30.19
N SER A 149 -24.43 -27.73 29.50
CA SER A 149 -23.14 -28.30 29.88
C SER A 149 -21.96 -27.68 29.14
N ALA A 150 -22.16 -26.54 28.44
CA ALA A 150 -21.05 -25.85 27.82
C ALA A 150 -20.09 -25.33 28.89
N PRO A 151 -18.76 -25.44 28.68
CA PRO A 151 -17.82 -24.77 29.55
C PRO A 151 -18.12 -23.27 29.61
N PRO A 152 -17.92 -22.63 30.77
CA PRO A 152 -18.14 -21.20 30.93
C PRO A 152 -17.35 -20.43 29.87
N ARG A 153 -17.97 -19.38 29.33
CA ARG A 153 -17.30 -18.52 28.36
C ARG A 153 -16.21 -17.73 29.07
N VAL A 154 -14.98 -17.88 28.58
CA VAL A 154 -13.83 -17.10 29.01
C VAL A 154 -13.75 -15.80 28.22
N CYS A 155 -13.35 -14.72 28.88
CA CYS A 155 -13.13 -13.43 28.26
C CYS A 155 -11.89 -13.46 27.36
N ASN A 156 -12.00 -13.01 26.10
CA ASN A 156 -10.87 -12.99 25.16
C ASN A 156 -9.77 -11.97 25.52
N ASN A 157 -10.00 -11.11 26.52
CA ASN A 157 -9.01 -10.13 26.98
C ASN A 157 -8.22 -10.63 28.19
N CYS A 158 -8.89 -10.96 29.30
CA CYS A 158 -8.23 -11.39 30.54
C CYS A 158 -8.22 -12.91 30.77
N GLN A 159 -8.97 -13.68 29.98
CA GLN A 159 -9.16 -15.14 30.13
C GLN A 159 -9.89 -15.59 31.41
N GLU A 160 -10.51 -14.67 32.14
CA GLU A 160 -11.39 -14.99 33.27
C GLU A 160 -12.82 -15.32 32.77
N GLU A 161 -13.55 -16.09 33.56
CA GLU A 161 -14.91 -16.52 33.25
C GLU A 161 -15.96 -15.46 33.61
N GLY A 162 -17.13 -15.54 32.98
CA GLY A 162 -18.35 -14.85 33.45
C GLY A 162 -18.60 -13.46 32.89
N HIS A 163 -17.78 -12.95 31.97
CA HIS A 163 -18.02 -11.66 31.30
C HIS A 163 -17.57 -11.64 29.83
N GLU A 164 -18.10 -10.69 29.06
CA GLU A 164 -17.68 -10.45 27.67
C GLU A 164 -16.54 -9.41 27.61
N THR A 165 -15.73 -9.43 26.55
CA THR A 165 -14.62 -8.48 26.34
C THR A 165 -15.05 -7.01 26.45
N LYS A 166 -16.31 -6.70 26.08
CA LYS A 166 -16.85 -5.34 26.15
C LYS A 166 -17.01 -4.80 27.59
N ASP A 167 -17.20 -5.70 28.55
CA ASP A 167 -17.41 -5.39 29.96
C ASP A 167 -16.16 -5.70 30.81
N CYS A 168 -15.08 -6.14 30.16
CA CYS A 168 -13.83 -6.50 30.82
C CYS A 168 -13.09 -5.26 31.31
N LYS A 169 -12.87 -5.20 32.64
CA LYS A 169 -12.02 -4.18 33.29
C LYS A 169 -10.66 -4.72 33.71
N SER A 170 -10.48 -6.03 33.64
CA SER A 170 -9.23 -6.70 34.01
C SER A 170 -8.15 -6.42 32.96
N PRO A 171 -6.87 -6.34 33.37
CA PRO A 171 -5.74 -6.25 32.45
C PRO A 171 -5.77 -7.39 31.43
N ARG A 172 -5.34 -7.12 30.21
CA ARG A 172 -5.16 -8.14 29.19
C ARG A 172 -4.11 -9.14 29.67
N LYS A 173 -4.41 -10.42 29.53
CA LYS A 173 -3.42 -11.46 29.79
C LYS A 173 -2.42 -11.48 28.65
N ILE A 174 -1.18 -11.09 28.96
CA ILE A 174 -0.07 -11.09 28.00
C ILE A 174 0.64 -12.43 28.08
N ILE A 175 0.78 -13.09 26.94
CA ILE A 175 1.56 -14.30 26.75
C ILE A 175 2.75 -13.92 25.86
N ARG A 176 3.98 -14.22 26.29
CA ARG A 176 5.23 -13.89 25.60
C ARG A 176 6.01 -15.17 25.26
N ASP A 177 5.32 -16.19 24.80
CA ASP A 177 5.91 -17.52 24.54
C ASP A 177 6.77 -17.50 23.27
N ASP A 178 6.47 -16.61 22.34
CA ASP A 178 7.19 -16.33 21.09
C ASP A 178 8.51 -15.58 21.30
N VAL A 179 8.66 -14.88 22.43
CA VAL A 179 9.87 -14.11 22.75
C VAL A 179 10.94 -15.04 23.34
N PRO A 180 12.18 -15.06 22.84
CA PRO A 180 13.25 -15.89 23.40
C PRO A 180 13.52 -15.58 24.88
N GLU A 181 13.86 -16.62 25.66
CA GLU A 181 14.29 -16.46 27.03
C GLU A 181 15.77 -16.05 27.08
N GLU A 182 16.04 -14.89 27.65
CA GLU A 182 17.40 -14.41 27.89
C GLU A 182 17.48 -13.74 29.27
N ALA A 183 18.68 -13.70 29.85
CA ALA A 183 18.91 -13.01 31.11
C ALA A 183 18.72 -11.48 30.94
N PRO A 184 18.23 -10.77 31.98
CA PRO A 184 18.00 -9.32 31.89
C PRO A 184 19.25 -8.53 31.45
N ASP A 185 20.41 -8.87 32.00
CA ASP A 185 21.67 -8.19 31.68
C ASP A 185 22.08 -8.38 30.22
N LYS A 186 21.91 -9.60 29.69
CA LYS A 186 22.22 -9.92 28.29
C LYS A 186 21.23 -9.24 27.34
N ALA A 187 19.94 -9.22 27.68
CA ALA A 187 18.94 -8.47 26.91
C ALA A 187 19.28 -6.98 26.86
N LEU A 188 19.74 -6.40 27.98
CA LEU A 188 20.19 -5.00 28.02
C LEU A 188 21.43 -4.75 27.17
N GLU A 189 22.40 -5.67 27.16
CA GLU A 189 23.55 -5.62 26.24
C GLU A 189 23.11 -5.65 24.77
N MET A 190 22.13 -6.49 24.42
CA MET A 190 21.57 -6.53 23.07
C MET A 190 20.88 -5.21 22.70
N ILE A 191 20.15 -4.59 23.63
CA ILE A 191 19.56 -3.25 23.42
C ILE A 191 20.67 -2.23 23.12
N ARG A 192 21.78 -2.24 23.87
CA ARG A 192 22.91 -1.32 23.66
C ARG A 192 23.59 -1.53 22.29
N ALA A 193 23.79 -2.78 21.90
CA ALA A 193 24.36 -3.12 20.60
C ALA A 193 23.46 -2.61 19.47
N ALA A 194 22.16 -2.93 19.52
CA ALA A 194 21.18 -2.50 18.52
C ALA A 194 21.04 -0.97 18.48
N ALA A 195 21.11 -0.29 19.64
CA ALA A 195 21.09 1.16 19.72
C ALA A 195 22.31 1.81 19.02
N THR A 196 23.48 1.18 19.14
CA THR A 196 24.72 1.64 18.48
C THR A 196 24.61 1.49 16.97
N GLU A 197 24.03 0.39 16.50
CA GLU A 197 23.78 0.11 15.07
C GLU A 197 22.59 0.90 14.51
N LYS A 198 21.82 1.56 15.39
CA LYS A 198 20.59 2.30 15.06
C LYS A 198 19.51 1.42 14.44
N ASP A 199 19.43 0.17 14.87
CA ASP A 199 18.39 -0.77 14.48
C ASP A 199 17.24 -0.73 15.49
N LEU A 200 16.08 -0.18 15.11
CA LEU A 200 14.92 -0.08 16.00
C LEU A 200 14.21 -1.41 16.20
N ASP A 201 14.26 -2.31 15.22
CA ASP A 201 13.55 -3.58 15.29
C ASP A 201 14.28 -4.52 16.25
N ASP A 202 15.62 -4.53 16.19
CA ASP A 202 16.45 -5.26 17.15
C ASP A 202 16.36 -4.66 18.57
N VAL A 203 16.32 -3.33 18.70
CA VAL A 203 16.07 -2.67 20.01
C VAL A 203 14.74 -3.15 20.60
N LYS A 204 13.67 -3.22 19.81
CA LYS A 204 12.36 -3.68 20.29
C LYS A 204 12.34 -5.16 20.64
N ALA A 205 12.99 -6.00 19.84
CA ALA A 205 13.10 -7.42 20.11
C ALA A 205 13.83 -7.66 21.45
N ALA A 206 15.00 -7.04 21.63
CA ALA A 206 15.77 -7.13 22.86
C ALA A 206 15.04 -6.50 24.06
N PHE A 207 14.30 -5.41 23.85
CA PHE A 207 13.42 -4.83 24.87
C PHE A 207 12.34 -5.81 25.33
N LEU A 208 11.66 -6.51 24.42
CA LEU A 208 10.65 -7.52 24.78
C LEU A 208 11.27 -8.70 25.54
N MET A 209 12.50 -9.09 25.20
CA MET A 209 13.25 -10.12 25.92
C MET A 209 13.54 -9.68 27.36
N TYR A 210 13.94 -8.41 27.56
CA TYR A 210 14.09 -7.84 28.89
C TYR A 210 12.78 -7.83 29.68
N VAL A 211 11.67 -7.40 29.06
CA VAL A 211 10.34 -7.37 29.69
C VAL A 211 9.84 -8.79 30.01
N LYS A 212 10.19 -9.81 29.21
CA LYS A 212 9.90 -11.21 29.52
C LYS A 212 10.66 -11.67 30.77
N ALA A 213 11.92 -11.29 30.92
CA ALA A 213 12.73 -11.64 32.08
C ALA A 213 12.32 -10.87 33.36
N CYS A 214 11.85 -9.63 33.20
CA CYS A 214 11.39 -8.74 34.27
C CYS A 214 9.94 -8.26 34.02
N PRO A 215 8.90 -9.06 34.34
CA PRO A 215 7.51 -8.77 33.94
C PRO A 215 6.89 -7.55 34.63
N ASP A 216 7.40 -7.17 35.81
CA ASP A 216 6.90 -6.03 36.59
C ASP A 216 7.46 -4.68 36.11
N VAL A 217 8.39 -4.69 35.15
CA VAL A 217 9.06 -3.46 34.69
C VAL A 217 8.08 -2.53 33.96
N THR A 218 8.19 -1.24 34.24
CA THR A 218 7.37 -0.20 33.60
C THR A 218 8.13 0.57 32.53
N TYR A 219 7.42 1.24 31.62
CA TYR A 219 8.05 2.14 30.65
C TYR A 219 8.84 3.28 31.32
N VAL A 220 8.44 3.70 32.52
CA VAL A 220 9.12 4.75 33.29
C VAL A 220 10.49 4.26 33.75
N GLU A 221 10.55 3.06 34.33
CA GLU A 221 11.82 2.47 34.78
C GLU A 221 12.77 2.22 33.60
N MET A 222 12.24 1.71 32.48
CA MET A 222 13.04 1.51 31.26
C MET A 222 13.60 2.82 30.71
N GLU A 223 12.80 3.88 30.64
CA GLU A 223 13.27 5.19 30.19
C GLU A 223 14.31 5.79 31.14
N GLN A 224 14.15 5.61 32.45
CA GLN A 224 15.16 6.02 33.43
C GLN A 224 16.46 5.24 33.25
N MET A 225 16.40 3.92 33.05
CA MET A 225 17.58 3.10 32.75
C MET A 225 18.29 3.56 31.49
N PHE A 226 17.54 3.77 30.40
CA PHE A 226 18.11 4.18 29.11
C PHE A 226 18.82 5.53 29.19
N ARG A 227 18.28 6.48 29.99
CA ARG A 227 18.91 7.78 30.24
C ARG A 227 20.11 7.68 31.17
N ASN A 228 20.00 6.93 32.26
CA ASN A 228 21.07 6.79 33.26
C ASN A 228 22.32 6.13 32.67
N GLU A 229 22.12 5.15 31.78
CA GLU A 229 23.21 4.42 31.12
C GLU A 229 23.63 5.03 29.78
N ASN A 230 22.97 6.11 29.35
CA ASN A 230 23.24 6.80 28.08
C ASN A 230 23.22 5.84 26.86
N ILE A 231 22.21 4.98 26.78
CA ILE A 231 22.07 3.96 25.73
C ILE A 231 21.81 4.60 24.35
N GLY A 232 21.27 5.82 24.32
CA GLY A 232 20.94 6.53 23.07
C GLY A 232 19.60 6.14 22.47
N VAL A 233 18.76 5.42 23.22
CA VAL A 233 17.36 5.15 22.91
C VAL A 233 16.49 5.89 23.92
N TYR A 234 15.38 6.45 23.46
CA TYR A 234 14.41 7.18 24.26
C TYR A 234 13.01 6.65 23.97
N LEU A 235 12.29 6.32 25.03
CA LEU A 235 10.87 5.99 25.02
C LEU A 235 10.09 7.30 25.16
N ILE A 236 9.44 7.73 24.09
CA ILE A 236 8.72 9.00 24.05
C ILE A 236 7.21 8.77 24.07
N GLY A 237 6.54 9.30 25.08
CA GLY A 237 5.08 9.31 25.20
C GLY A 237 4.45 10.41 24.35
N VAL A 238 3.80 10.03 23.24
CA VAL A 238 3.16 10.95 22.30
C VAL A 238 1.65 10.82 22.37
N GLU A 239 0.95 11.96 22.43
CA GLU A 239 -0.52 11.97 22.38
C GLU A 239 -0.99 11.82 20.93
N ARG A 240 -1.58 10.66 20.61
CA ARG A 240 -2.14 10.35 19.29
C ARG A 240 -3.65 10.46 19.33
N SER A 241 -4.16 11.62 18.91
CA SER A 241 -5.60 11.86 18.78
C SER A 241 -6.23 11.16 17.57
N ASP A 242 -5.41 10.61 16.68
CA ASP A 242 -5.80 9.95 15.43
C ASP A 242 -5.92 8.42 15.55
N LEU A 243 -5.82 7.87 16.76
CA LEU A 243 -5.91 6.42 16.95
C LEU A 243 -7.32 5.92 16.60
N SER A 244 -7.39 4.89 15.74
CA SER A 244 -8.67 4.26 15.39
C SER A 244 -9.42 3.83 16.65
N VAL A 245 -10.74 3.97 16.66
CA VAL A 245 -11.62 3.58 17.79
C VAL A 245 -11.51 2.08 18.13
N THR A 246 -11.04 1.26 17.18
CA THR A 246 -10.79 -0.18 17.37
C THR A 246 -9.47 -0.49 18.09
N LEU A 247 -8.60 0.51 18.25
CA LEU A 247 -7.31 0.39 18.89
C LEU A 247 -7.34 1.10 20.25
N THR A 248 -6.51 0.65 21.16
CA THR A 248 -6.27 1.27 22.47
C THR A 248 -4.80 1.12 22.81
N ASN A 249 -4.22 2.06 23.55
CA ASN A 249 -2.85 1.87 24.03
C ASN A 249 -2.86 0.98 25.27
N MET A 250 -1.96 0.01 25.31
CA MET A 250 -1.82 -0.97 26.39
C MET A 250 -0.41 -0.91 26.97
N ASP A 251 -0.29 -0.93 28.30
CA ASP A 251 1.02 -0.98 28.93
C ASP A 251 1.64 -2.40 28.94
N LEU A 252 2.86 -2.51 29.48
CA LEU A 252 3.60 -3.78 29.55
C LEU A 252 2.94 -4.83 30.46
N GLN A 253 2.06 -4.39 31.38
CA GLN A 253 1.30 -5.22 32.32
C GLN A 253 -0.09 -5.59 31.78
N GLY A 254 -0.49 -5.09 30.61
CA GLY A 254 -1.75 -5.41 29.96
C GLY A 254 -2.91 -4.47 30.29
N ASN A 255 -2.68 -3.40 31.05
CA ASN A 255 -3.72 -2.41 31.31
C ASN A 255 -4.02 -1.63 30.02
N LEU A 256 -5.28 -1.62 29.63
CA LEU A 256 -5.77 -0.93 28.43
C LEU A 256 -6.04 0.56 28.70
N ASP A 257 -6.38 1.28 27.63
CA ASP A 257 -6.85 2.67 27.65
C ASP A 257 -5.81 3.66 28.19
N ARG A 258 -4.53 3.38 27.87
CA ARG A 258 -3.44 4.34 28.09
C ARG A 258 -3.59 5.53 27.13
N LYS A 259 -3.34 6.73 27.65
CA LYS A 259 -3.54 8.00 26.92
C LYS A 259 -2.44 8.22 25.89
N TYR A 260 -1.19 7.93 26.25
CA TYR A 260 -0.03 8.22 25.43
C TYR A 260 0.44 6.96 24.69
N THR A 261 0.75 7.12 23.41
CA THR A 261 1.41 6.07 22.63
C THR A 261 2.92 6.16 22.86
N VAL A 262 3.52 5.07 23.35
CA VAL A 262 4.98 4.98 23.53
C VAL A 262 5.64 4.75 22.18
N THR A 263 6.66 5.56 21.88
CA THR A 263 7.43 5.44 20.63
C THR A 263 8.92 5.40 20.94
N PHE A 264 9.63 4.45 20.32
CA PHE A 264 11.08 4.30 20.45
C PHE A 264 11.79 5.26 19.49
N ARG A 265 12.75 6.04 19.99
CA ARG A 265 13.45 7.08 19.23
C ARG A 265 14.93 7.09 19.59
N PHE A 266 15.82 7.43 18.65
CA PHE A 266 17.25 7.61 18.91
C PHE A 266 17.63 9.04 19.35
N GLN A 267 16.64 9.92 19.47
CA GLN A 267 16.80 11.31 19.86
C GLN A 267 15.68 11.70 20.83
N ASP A 268 16.01 12.57 21.77
CA ASP A 268 15.09 13.14 22.76
C ASP A 268 14.29 14.34 22.20
N LYS A 269 14.56 14.74 20.96
CA LYS A 269 13.95 15.88 20.27
C LYS A 269 13.16 15.44 19.04
N PRO A 270 12.10 16.19 18.67
CA PRO A 270 11.29 15.87 17.50
C PRO A 270 12.11 16.05 16.22
N SER A 271 12.21 14.98 15.42
CA SER A 271 12.92 15.03 14.14
C SER A 271 12.11 15.77 13.06
N ARG A 272 10.78 15.74 13.15
CA ARG A 272 9.89 16.36 12.15
C ARG A 272 9.21 17.62 12.70
N PRO A 273 9.08 18.71 11.92
CA PRO A 273 8.43 19.94 12.39
C PRO A 273 6.99 19.74 12.90
N ARG A 274 6.23 18.82 12.30
CA ARG A 274 4.84 18.51 12.71
C ARG A 274 4.75 17.80 14.06
N GLU A 275 5.81 17.12 14.50
CA GLU A 275 5.83 16.40 15.78
C GLU A 275 6.04 17.35 16.97
N LYS A 276 6.54 18.58 16.74
CA LYS A 276 6.84 19.55 17.80
C LYS A 276 5.64 19.85 18.71
N SER A 277 4.42 19.84 18.19
CA SER A 277 3.21 20.14 18.95
C SER A 277 2.76 19.00 19.87
N ILE A 278 3.15 17.75 19.57
CA ILE A 278 2.74 16.55 20.33
C ILE A 278 3.89 15.98 21.18
N TRP A 279 5.12 16.49 21.00
CA TRP A 279 6.31 16.06 21.74
C TRP A 279 6.30 16.59 23.19
N PRO A 280 6.84 15.84 24.18
CA PRO A 280 7.04 16.35 25.54
C PRO A 280 8.07 17.49 25.57
N ALA A 281 7.90 18.48 26.44
CA ALA A 281 8.80 19.63 26.52
C ALA A 281 10.16 19.26 27.13
N ASN A 282 10.18 18.32 28.08
CA ASN A 282 11.38 17.88 28.79
C ASN A 282 11.29 16.41 29.22
N ALA A 283 12.38 15.88 29.79
CA ALA A 283 12.46 14.50 30.23
C ALA A 283 11.50 14.18 31.38
N GLU A 284 11.26 15.12 32.31
CA GLU A 284 10.34 14.93 33.44
C GLU A 284 8.88 14.81 32.97
N GLU A 285 8.46 15.66 32.03
CA GLU A 285 7.16 15.57 31.39
C GLU A 285 7.04 14.26 30.61
N ASN A 286 8.09 13.84 29.92
CA ASN A 286 8.09 12.56 29.22
C ASN A 286 7.85 11.39 30.19
N LEU A 287 8.58 11.33 31.31
CA LEU A 287 8.38 10.31 32.34
C LEU A 287 6.94 10.33 32.90
N ALA A 288 6.38 11.52 33.14
CA ALA A 288 4.99 11.66 33.57
C ALA A 288 3.98 11.13 32.52
N ARG A 289 4.26 11.34 31.22
CA ARG A 289 3.46 10.77 30.14
C ARG A 289 3.59 9.24 30.06
N LEU A 290 4.78 8.69 30.29
CA LEU A 290 5.04 7.25 30.24
C LEU A 290 4.31 6.47 31.36
N VAL A 291 3.97 7.09 32.49
CA VAL A 291 3.09 6.48 33.52
C VAL A 291 1.75 6.05 32.92
N ASN A 292 1.25 6.82 31.94
CA ASN A 292 0.03 6.51 31.19
C ASN A 292 0.37 6.23 29.71
N GLY A 293 1.51 5.59 29.49
CA GLY A 293 2.03 5.19 28.19
C GLY A 293 1.67 3.74 27.87
N GLY A 294 1.35 3.47 26.61
CA GLY A 294 1.20 2.11 26.10
C GLY A 294 1.48 2.01 24.60
N GLU A 295 1.53 0.77 24.12
CA GLU A 295 1.59 0.47 22.70
C GLU A 295 0.18 0.26 22.12
N PRO A 296 -0.06 0.70 20.87
CA PRO A 296 -1.38 0.60 20.26
C PRO A 296 -1.68 -0.86 19.91
N VAL A 297 -2.69 -1.43 20.57
CA VAL A 297 -3.17 -2.80 20.34
C VAL A 297 -4.65 -2.79 19.97
N ALA A 298 -5.10 -3.85 19.30
CA ALA A 298 -6.52 -4.03 19.05
C ALA A 298 -7.27 -4.20 20.37
N ARG A 299 -8.36 -3.46 20.57
CA ARG A 299 -9.21 -3.58 21.78
C ARG A 299 -9.92 -4.95 21.86
N GLY A 300 -10.06 -5.65 20.73
CA GLY A 300 -10.77 -6.92 20.65
C GLY A 300 -12.30 -6.78 20.68
N ILE A 301 -12.79 -5.54 20.57
CA ILE A 301 -14.22 -5.22 20.48
C ILE A 301 -14.54 -4.85 19.03
N PRO A 302 -15.53 -5.50 18.39
CA PRO A 302 -15.88 -5.18 17.01
C PRO A 302 -16.48 -3.79 16.89
N LEU A 303 -16.15 -3.10 15.80
CA LEU A 303 -16.78 -1.86 15.38
C LEU A 303 -17.92 -2.17 14.41
N CYS A 304 -19.09 -1.60 14.68
CA CYS A 304 -20.24 -1.71 13.81
C CYS A 304 -20.04 -0.83 12.57
N MET A 305 -20.05 -1.39 11.36
CA MET A 305 -19.93 -0.59 10.14
C MET A 305 -21.22 0.17 9.77
N ASN A 306 -22.33 -0.13 10.46
CA ASN A 306 -23.57 0.64 10.33
C ASN A 306 -23.47 1.91 11.21
N CYS A 307 -23.58 1.79 12.53
CA CYS A 307 -23.62 2.95 13.43
C CYS A 307 -22.26 3.46 13.93
N ARG A 308 -21.15 2.78 13.60
CA ARG A 308 -19.78 3.11 14.05
C ARG A 308 -19.58 3.07 15.57
N GLU A 309 -20.44 2.35 16.29
CA GLU A 309 -20.27 2.08 17.72
C GLU A 309 -19.55 0.75 17.94
N LEU A 310 -18.85 0.65 19.08
CA LEU A 310 -18.18 -0.57 19.51
C LEU A 310 -19.16 -1.54 20.18
N GLY A 311 -18.87 -2.84 20.11
CA GLY A 311 -19.53 -3.89 20.90
C GLY A 311 -20.40 -4.84 20.08
N HIS A 312 -20.68 -4.50 18.83
CA HIS A 312 -21.50 -5.32 17.94
C HIS A 312 -21.04 -5.19 16.49
N THR A 313 -21.44 -6.15 15.65
CA THR A 313 -21.24 -6.09 14.19
C THR A 313 -22.50 -5.53 13.52
N SER A 314 -22.41 -5.12 12.26
CA SER A 314 -23.56 -4.58 11.51
C SER A 314 -24.79 -5.50 11.48
N ARG A 315 -24.59 -6.82 11.63
CA ARG A 315 -25.69 -7.81 11.67
C ARG A 315 -26.50 -7.76 12.96
N GLY A 316 -25.89 -7.35 14.07
CA GLY A 316 -26.52 -7.18 15.36
C GLY A 316 -26.71 -5.72 15.75
N CYS A 317 -26.72 -4.81 14.78
CA CYS A 317 -26.89 -3.38 15.06
C CYS A 317 -28.33 -3.09 15.49
N PRO A 318 -28.54 -2.39 16.63
CA PRO A 318 -29.87 -1.99 17.06
C PRO A 318 -30.44 -0.85 16.21
N ASN A 319 -29.57 -0.08 15.55
CA ASN A 319 -29.99 1.00 14.67
C ASN A 319 -30.42 0.43 13.32
N GLU A 320 -31.42 1.08 12.72
CA GLU A 320 -31.82 0.78 11.36
C GLU A 320 -30.61 0.80 10.43
N ARG A 321 -30.60 -0.11 9.46
CA ARG A 321 -29.52 -0.19 8.49
C ARG A 321 -29.55 1.09 7.66
N MET A 322 -28.56 1.95 7.87
CA MET A 322 -28.41 3.12 7.04
C MET A 322 -28.14 2.62 5.62
N GLU A 323 -29.04 2.96 4.69
CA GLU A 323 -28.78 2.75 3.28
C GLU A 323 -27.59 3.62 2.92
N ASN A 324 -26.51 2.97 2.51
CA ASN A 324 -25.32 3.67 2.07
C ASN A 324 -25.67 4.30 0.70
N THR A 325 -26.26 5.50 0.72
CA THR A 325 -26.63 6.25 -0.49
C THR A 325 -25.42 6.76 -1.26
N GLU A 326 -24.21 6.58 -0.71
CA GLU A 326 -22.92 6.97 -1.29
C GLU A 326 -22.15 5.80 -1.91
N HIS A 327 -22.82 4.71 -2.32
CA HIS A 327 -22.15 3.79 -3.25
C HIS A 327 -21.91 4.55 -4.55
N ALA A 328 -20.66 4.90 -4.83
CA ALA A 328 -20.25 5.52 -6.07
C ALA A 328 -20.89 4.77 -7.26
N SER A 329 -21.77 5.46 -7.99
CA SER A 329 -22.45 4.90 -9.16
C SER A 329 -21.39 4.50 -10.18
N VAL A 330 -21.34 3.21 -10.52
CA VAL A 330 -20.39 2.74 -11.54
C VAL A 330 -20.92 3.17 -12.91
N ALA A 331 -20.30 4.20 -13.48
CA ALA A 331 -20.52 4.62 -14.86
C ALA A 331 -19.79 3.69 -15.84
N CYS A 332 -20.50 3.24 -16.88
CA CYS A 332 -19.92 2.39 -17.91
C CYS A 332 -18.87 3.15 -18.72
N GLN A 333 -17.65 2.64 -18.81
CA GLN A 333 -16.56 3.29 -19.55
C GLN A 333 -16.79 3.39 -21.08
N ASN A 334 -17.73 2.62 -21.65
CA ASN A 334 -18.07 2.68 -23.08
C ASN A 334 -19.12 3.75 -23.37
N CYS A 335 -20.29 3.68 -22.75
CA CYS A 335 -21.42 4.56 -23.05
C CYS A 335 -21.68 5.66 -22.00
N GLY A 336 -20.94 5.68 -20.90
CA GLY A 336 -21.06 6.69 -19.84
C GLY A 336 -22.29 6.56 -18.94
N SER A 337 -23.24 5.66 -19.23
CA SER A 337 -24.43 5.49 -18.40
C SER A 337 -24.14 4.66 -17.15
N GLU A 338 -24.85 5.00 -16.07
CA GLU A 338 -24.73 4.37 -14.77
C GLU A 338 -25.53 3.07 -14.68
N GLY A 339 -25.21 2.21 -13.71
CA GLY A 339 -25.97 1.00 -13.40
C GLY A 339 -25.52 -0.27 -14.13
N HIS A 340 -24.47 -0.21 -14.95
CA HIS A 340 -23.86 -1.41 -15.55
C HIS A 340 -22.35 -1.22 -15.80
N ARG A 341 -21.61 -2.33 -15.84
CA ARG A 341 -20.17 -2.33 -16.15
C ARG A 341 -19.94 -2.51 -17.65
N LEU A 342 -18.72 -2.24 -18.12
CA LEU A 342 -18.32 -2.40 -19.54
C LEU A 342 -18.68 -3.78 -20.14
N ARG A 343 -18.67 -4.82 -19.31
CA ARG A 343 -19.01 -6.19 -19.72
C ARG A 343 -20.49 -6.35 -20.09
N ASP A 344 -21.35 -5.64 -19.38
CA ASP A 344 -22.81 -5.74 -19.50
C ASP A 344 -23.39 -4.60 -20.36
N CYS A 345 -22.50 -3.84 -21.02
CA CYS A 345 -22.86 -2.74 -21.88
C CYS A 345 -23.45 -3.26 -23.19
N LYS A 346 -24.73 -2.98 -23.41
CA LYS A 346 -25.45 -3.33 -24.66
C LYS A 346 -25.13 -2.38 -25.82
N ALA A 347 -24.52 -1.23 -25.54
CA ALA A 347 -24.11 -0.30 -26.58
C ALA A 347 -22.91 -0.86 -27.37
N PRO A 348 -22.83 -0.60 -28.69
CA PRO A 348 -21.65 -1.00 -29.47
C PRO A 348 -20.38 -0.40 -28.86
N ARG A 349 -19.28 -1.16 -28.92
CA ARG A 349 -17.98 -0.71 -28.40
C ARG A 349 -17.52 0.49 -29.24
N VAL A 350 -17.44 1.66 -28.63
CA VAL A 350 -16.86 2.85 -29.26
C VAL A 350 -15.36 2.81 -29.01
N ASP A 351 -14.57 2.63 -30.06
CA ASP A 351 -13.12 2.73 -29.94
C ASP A 351 -12.71 4.20 -29.78
N LYS A 352 -12.32 4.58 -28.56
CA LYS A 352 -11.85 5.94 -28.25
C LYS A 352 -10.53 6.30 -28.94
N PHE A 353 -9.83 5.30 -29.49
CA PHE A 353 -8.59 5.46 -30.25
C PHE A 353 -8.81 5.43 -31.76
N ALA A 354 -10.06 5.33 -32.22
CA ALA A 354 -10.37 5.44 -33.64
C ALA A 354 -9.89 6.76 -34.24
N CYS A 355 -9.52 6.70 -35.51
CA CYS A 355 -9.07 7.84 -36.29
C CYS A 355 -10.14 8.94 -36.26
N ARG A 356 -9.78 10.14 -35.80
CA ARG A 356 -10.73 11.26 -35.70
C ARG A 356 -11.18 11.84 -37.04
N ASN A 357 -10.59 11.43 -38.15
CA ASN A 357 -11.01 11.87 -39.48
C ASN A 357 -12.10 10.95 -40.05
N CYS A 358 -11.94 9.62 -39.97
CA CYS A 358 -12.86 8.65 -40.57
C CYS A 358 -13.61 7.75 -39.56
N GLY A 359 -13.32 7.87 -38.27
CA GLY A 359 -13.97 7.08 -37.20
C GLY A 359 -13.54 5.61 -37.12
N GLN A 360 -12.57 5.17 -37.93
CA GLN A 360 -12.12 3.77 -37.96
C GLN A 360 -10.91 3.53 -37.04
N SER A 361 -10.90 2.38 -36.36
CA SER A 361 -9.81 1.92 -35.50
C SER A 361 -8.59 1.42 -36.30
N GLY A 362 -7.42 1.37 -35.68
CA GLY A 362 -6.22 0.74 -36.24
C GLY A 362 -5.25 1.66 -37.00
N HIS A 363 -5.55 2.96 -37.09
CA HIS A 363 -4.63 3.97 -37.63
C HIS A 363 -4.88 5.35 -36.98
N THR A 364 -3.86 6.22 -37.01
CA THR A 364 -4.00 7.58 -36.49
C THR A 364 -4.48 8.57 -37.56
N SER A 365 -4.98 9.75 -37.18
CA SER A 365 -5.41 10.79 -38.14
C SER A 365 -4.32 11.28 -39.10
N LYS A 366 -3.05 10.92 -38.87
CA LYS A 366 -1.93 11.19 -39.79
C LYS A 366 -1.78 10.14 -40.88
N GLU A 367 -2.18 8.91 -40.59
CA GLU A 367 -2.09 7.73 -41.47
C GLU A 367 -3.42 7.44 -42.16
N CYS A 368 -4.41 8.32 -41.96
CA CYS A 368 -5.72 8.20 -42.57
C CYS A 368 -5.62 8.53 -44.06
N THR A 369 -6.01 7.57 -44.90
CA THR A 369 -6.03 7.69 -46.36
C THR A 369 -7.26 8.42 -46.89
N GLU A 370 -8.30 8.57 -46.05
CA GLU A 370 -9.50 9.33 -46.38
C GLU A 370 -9.21 10.84 -46.40
N PRO A 371 -9.86 11.60 -47.30
CA PRO A 371 -9.69 13.04 -47.38
C PRO A 371 -10.01 13.68 -46.02
N ARG A 372 -9.28 14.73 -45.66
CA ARG A 372 -9.50 15.45 -44.41
C ARG A 372 -10.85 16.16 -44.47
N SER A 373 -11.83 15.62 -43.75
CA SER A 373 -13.13 16.25 -43.57
C SER A 373 -13.23 16.84 -42.16
N ALA A 374 -13.69 18.08 -42.05
CA ALA A 374 -13.99 18.71 -40.76
C ALA A 374 -15.39 18.34 -40.25
N GLU A 375 -16.18 17.65 -41.08
CA GLU A 375 -17.56 17.28 -40.80
C GLU A 375 -17.57 16.13 -39.77
N GLY A 376 -18.06 16.42 -38.56
CA GLY A 376 -18.09 15.47 -37.43
C GLY A 376 -16.85 15.45 -36.53
N VAL A 377 -15.81 16.25 -36.82
CA VAL A 377 -14.62 16.35 -35.96
C VAL A 377 -14.85 17.38 -34.85
N GLU A 378 -14.90 16.92 -33.60
CA GLU A 378 -15.02 17.79 -32.42
C GLU A 378 -13.66 18.46 -32.09
N CYS A 379 -13.66 19.78 -31.99
CA CYS A 379 -12.47 20.55 -31.61
C CYS A 379 -12.17 20.41 -30.12
N ARG A 380 -11.00 19.87 -29.75
CA ARG A 380 -10.55 19.79 -28.33
C ARG A 380 -10.42 21.13 -27.58
N LYS A 381 -10.43 22.27 -28.26
CA LYS A 381 -10.24 23.58 -27.64
C LYS A 381 -11.55 24.29 -27.30
N CYS A 382 -12.62 24.05 -28.07
CA CYS A 382 -13.92 24.69 -27.87
C CYS A 382 -15.10 23.70 -27.88
N SER A 383 -14.85 22.41 -28.07
CA SER A 383 -15.84 21.33 -28.17
C SER A 383 -16.91 21.50 -29.26
N GLU A 384 -16.68 22.40 -30.22
CA GLU A 384 -17.54 22.56 -31.40
C GLU A 384 -17.04 21.70 -32.56
N THR A 385 -17.97 21.19 -33.37
CA THR A 385 -17.69 20.40 -34.57
C THR A 385 -17.57 21.30 -35.81
N GLY A 386 -16.89 20.83 -36.85
CA GLY A 386 -16.80 21.54 -38.14
C GLY A 386 -15.46 22.24 -38.41
N HIS A 387 -14.48 22.12 -37.51
CA HIS A 387 -13.12 22.60 -37.71
C HIS A 387 -12.11 21.80 -36.87
N PHE A 388 -10.84 21.76 -37.27
CA PHE A 388 -9.79 21.10 -36.49
C PHE A 388 -9.27 22.03 -35.39
N SER A 389 -8.72 21.48 -34.30
CA SER A 389 -8.17 22.28 -33.18
C SER A 389 -7.04 23.25 -33.55
N ARG A 390 -6.46 23.13 -34.75
CA ARG A 390 -5.50 24.10 -35.31
C ARG A 390 -6.19 25.32 -35.91
N ASP A 391 -7.41 25.14 -36.43
CA ASP A 391 -8.22 26.16 -37.12
C ASP A 391 -9.26 26.79 -36.18
N CYS A 392 -9.20 26.43 -34.90
CA CYS A 392 -10.10 26.92 -33.85
C CYS A 392 -9.80 28.38 -33.50
N THR A 393 -10.64 29.27 -34.01
CA THR A 393 -10.57 30.72 -33.76
C THR A 393 -10.92 31.11 -32.33
N ARG A 394 -11.76 30.32 -31.64
CA ARG A 394 -12.25 30.62 -30.28
C ARG A 394 -11.32 30.12 -29.15
N GLY A 395 -10.32 29.31 -29.48
CA GLY A 395 -9.46 28.58 -28.53
C GLY A 395 -8.05 29.12 -28.41
N GLY A 396 -7.88 30.45 -28.37
CA GLY A 396 -6.62 31.12 -28.04
C GLY A 396 -5.45 30.83 -29.00
N GLY A 397 -5.70 30.71 -30.30
CA GLY A 397 -4.67 30.40 -31.30
C GLY A 397 -4.71 31.24 -32.57
N GLY A 398 -5.45 32.35 -32.59
CA GLY A 398 -5.46 33.30 -33.70
C GLY A 398 -4.68 34.55 -33.33
N GLY A 399 -3.45 34.67 -33.81
CA GLY A 399 -2.69 35.91 -33.77
C GLY A 399 -1.75 35.90 -34.96
N GLY A 400 -1.75 36.97 -35.75
CA GLY A 400 -0.95 37.10 -36.95
C GLY A 400 0.52 36.75 -36.77
N CYS A 401 1.22 36.62 -37.88
CA CYS A 401 2.63 36.30 -37.94
C CYS A 401 3.43 37.16 -36.96
N ARG A 402 4.02 36.53 -35.93
CA ARG A 402 4.84 37.22 -34.91
C ARG A 402 6.14 37.83 -35.45
N ASN A 403 6.40 37.74 -36.75
CA ASN A 403 7.53 38.37 -37.43
C ASN A 403 7.10 39.66 -38.16
N CYS A 404 6.02 39.63 -38.96
CA CYS A 404 5.58 40.77 -39.78
C CYS A 404 4.21 41.36 -39.39
N GLY A 405 3.52 40.76 -38.41
CA GLY A 405 2.20 41.18 -37.93
C GLY A 405 1.02 40.75 -38.80
N GLN A 406 1.25 40.24 -40.02
CA GLN A 406 0.18 39.90 -40.96
C GLN A 406 -0.51 38.58 -40.63
N GLU A 407 -1.83 38.52 -40.80
CA GLU A 407 -2.64 37.32 -40.56
C GLU A 407 -2.53 36.31 -41.71
N GLY A 408 -2.84 35.03 -41.45
CA GLY A 408 -2.86 33.98 -42.47
C GLY A 408 -1.59 33.12 -42.58
N HIS A 409 -0.50 33.47 -41.91
CA HIS A 409 0.70 32.61 -41.82
C HIS A 409 1.38 32.69 -40.45
N MET A 410 2.16 31.68 -40.09
CA MET A 410 2.96 31.67 -38.86
C MET A 410 4.35 32.28 -39.09
N ALA A 411 5.02 32.75 -38.03
CA ALA A 411 6.37 33.32 -38.10
C ALA A 411 7.46 32.39 -38.68
N ARG A 412 7.15 31.09 -38.84
CA ARG A 412 8.04 30.12 -39.51
C ARG A 412 7.91 30.14 -41.02
N ASP A 413 6.72 30.48 -41.52
CA ASP A 413 6.34 30.51 -42.93
C ASP A 413 6.30 31.95 -43.47
N CYS A 414 6.85 32.89 -42.69
CA CYS A 414 6.94 34.29 -43.05
C CYS A 414 8.06 34.49 -44.08
N THR A 415 7.72 35.08 -45.22
CA THR A 415 8.67 35.39 -46.28
C THR A 415 9.50 36.64 -46.00
N GLU A 416 9.14 37.44 -44.98
CA GLU A 416 9.94 38.57 -44.53
C GLU A 416 11.14 38.12 -43.67
N PRO A 417 12.28 38.82 -43.72
CA PRO A 417 13.44 38.51 -42.89
C PRO A 417 13.05 38.55 -41.41
N ARG A 418 13.62 37.63 -40.62
CA ARG A 418 13.30 37.50 -39.19
C ARG A 418 13.78 38.74 -38.42
N LYS A 419 12.84 39.52 -37.92
CA LYS A 419 13.08 40.62 -36.98
C LYS A 419 13.21 40.04 -35.58
N ILE A 420 14.45 39.92 -35.09
CA ILE A 420 14.73 39.46 -33.72
C ILE A 420 14.52 40.66 -32.80
N MET A 421 13.44 40.66 -32.02
CA MET A 421 13.09 41.73 -31.08
C MET A 421 13.45 41.31 -29.65
N CYS A 422 14.19 42.14 -28.93
CA CYS A 422 14.55 41.89 -27.54
C CYS A 422 13.38 42.16 -26.61
N ARG A 423 12.95 41.18 -25.80
CA ARG A 423 11.83 41.36 -24.85
C ARG A 423 12.18 42.18 -23.60
N ASN A 424 13.43 42.63 -23.47
CA ASN A 424 13.89 43.46 -22.35
C ASN A 424 13.81 44.95 -22.71
N CYS A 425 14.38 45.34 -23.86
CA CYS A 425 14.47 46.74 -24.30
C CYS A 425 13.67 47.07 -25.58
N ASP A 426 12.95 46.10 -26.15
CA ASP A 426 12.15 46.21 -27.39
C ASP A 426 12.94 46.60 -28.65
N GLN A 427 14.28 46.59 -28.59
CA GLN A 427 15.15 46.87 -29.73
C GLN A 427 15.36 45.63 -30.62
N GLU A 428 15.59 45.88 -31.91
CA GLU A 428 15.82 44.85 -32.92
C GLU A 428 17.30 44.39 -32.97
N GLY A 429 17.54 43.17 -33.41
CA GLY A 429 18.89 42.64 -33.71
C GLY A 429 19.52 41.75 -32.63
N HIS A 430 18.90 41.60 -31.45
CA HIS A 430 19.43 40.76 -30.37
C HIS A 430 18.33 40.10 -29.53
N THR A 431 18.66 39.01 -28.83
CA THR A 431 17.71 38.33 -27.93
C THR A 431 17.84 38.86 -26.49
N SER A 432 16.86 38.58 -25.63
CA SER A 432 16.91 38.99 -24.20
C SER A 432 18.14 38.48 -23.43
N ARG A 433 18.89 37.49 -23.95
CA ARG A 433 20.15 37.03 -23.37
C ARG A 433 21.35 37.89 -23.77
N ASP A 434 21.26 38.52 -24.93
CA ASP A 434 22.33 39.30 -25.56
C ASP A 434 22.02 40.80 -25.50
N CYS A 435 21.13 41.19 -24.56
CA CYS A 435 20.69 42.57 -24.41
C CYS A 435 21.78 43.40 -23.72
N PRO A 436 22.23 44.51 -24.33
CA PRO A 436 23.24 45.38 -23.74
C PRO A 436 22.67 46.25 -22.61
N GLU A 437 21.35 46.35 -22.49
CA GLU A 437 20.67 47.10 -21.44
C GLU A 437 20.40 46.24 -20.19
N PRO A 438 20.47 46.83 -18.98
CA PRO A 438 20.17 46.12 -17.75
C PRO A 438 18.73 45.58 -17.77
N LEU A 439 18.54 44.47 -17.05
CA LEU A 439 17.27 43.77 -17.00
C LEU A 439 16.20 44.68 -16.35
N ASN A 440 15.17 45.06 -17.10
CA ASN A 440 14.08 45.85 -16.55
C ASN A 440 13.09 44.93 -15.84
N MET A 441 13.10 44.97 -14.51
CA MET A 441 12.25 44.12 -13.67
C MET A 441 10.76 44.41 -13.88
N GLU A 442 10.37 45.64 -14.22
CA GLU A 442 8.95 46.00 -14.47
C GLU A 442 8.37 45.31 -15.70
N LYS A 443 9.20 45.02 -16.71
CA LYS A 443 8.79 44.28 -17.92
C LYS A 443 9.00 42.77 -17.79
N MET A 444 9.65 42.31 -16.73
CA MET A 444 9.92 40.91 -16.50
C MET A 444 8.70 40.19 -15.94
N GLN A 445 8.05 39.39 -16.79
CA GLN A 445 6.99 38.49 -16.36
C GLN A 445 7.55 37.16 -15.82
N CYS A 446 7.16 36.81 -14.61
CA CYS A 446 7.51 35.55 -13.97
C CYS A 446 6.77 34.38 -14.62
N ARG A 447 7.50 33.38 -15.14
CA ARG A 447 6.89 32.18 -15.77
C ARG A 447 6.19 31.22 -14.81
N ASN A 448 6.23 31.49 -13.50
CA ASN A 448 5.55 30.68 -12.49
C ASN A 448 4.16 31.22 -12.18
N CYS A 449 4.06 32.52 -11.84
CA CYS A 449 2.81 33.18 -11.41
C CYS A 449 2.26 34.22 -12.40
N ASP A 450 2.92 34.47 -13.54
CA ASP A 450 2.57 35.46 -14.57
C ASP A 450 2.58 36.93 -14.11
N GLU A 451 3.04 37.21 -12.88
CA GLU A 451 3.21 38.57 -12.37
C GLU A 451 4.52 39.21 -12.85
N TYR A 452 4.52 40.54 -12.91
CA TYR A 452 5.68 41.34 -13.30
C TYR A 452 6.53 41.74 -12.09
N GLY A 453 7.79 42.09 -12.29
CA GLY A 453 8.64 42.64 -11.22
C GLY A 453 9.66 41.69 -10.61
N HIS A 454 9.65 40.39 -10.96
CA HIS A 454 10.56 39.39 -10.37
C HIS A 454 10.93 38.24 -11.31
N MET A 455 12.10 37.63 -11.09
CA MET A 455 12.53 36.43 -11.81
C MET A 455 11.82 35.18 -11.28
N SER A 456 11.66 34.15 -12.11
CA SER A 456 11.06 32.87 -11.68
C SER A 456 11.79 32.14 -10.55
N LYS A 457 13.03 32.54 -10.22
CA LYS A 457 13.77 32.02 -9.07
C LYS A 457 13.35 32.68 -7.76
N ASP A 458 12.96 33.95 -7.81
CA ASP A 458 12.60 34.80 -6.68
C ASP A 458 11.08 34.96 -6.57
N CYS A 459 10.33 34.03 -7.16
CA CYS A 459 8.88 34.07 -7.14
C CYS A 459 8.37 33.84 -5.71
N PRO A 460 7.55 34.76 -5.16
CA PRO A 460 6.98 34.61 -3.81
C PRO A 460 5.92 33.51 -3.74
N HIS A 461 5.45 33.03 -4.90
CA HIS A 461 4.46 31.96 -4.99
C HIS A 461 5.11 30.58 -5.10
N PRO A 462 4.47 29.54 -4.52
CA PRO A 462 4.92 28.16 -4.71
C PRO A 462 4.96 27.81 -6.20
N ARG A 463 5.88 26.93 -6.58
CA ARG A 463 6.03 26.52 -7.98
C ARG A 463 4.81 25.73 -8.44
N ASN A 464 4.12 26.21 -9.47
CA ASN A 464 3.00 25.51 -10.06
C ASN A 464 3.50 24.42 -11.02
N MET A 465 3.42 23.17 -10.58
CA MET A 465 3.91 22.00 -11.33
C MET A 465 3.22 21.81 -12.68
N GLU A 466 1.93 22.17 -12.80
CA GLU A 466 1.15 22.03 -14.05
C GLU A 466 1.74 22.86 -15.20
N ARG A 467 2.48 23.93 -14.86
CA ARG A 467 3.12 24.85 -15.82
C ARG A 467 4.59 24.51 -16.08
N VAL A 468 5.17 23.60 -15.31
CA VAL A 468 6.58 23.19 -15.48
C VAL A 468 6.67 22.21 -16.63
N ARG A 469 7.38 22.59 -17.70
CA ARG A 469 7.76 21.68 -18.79
C ARG A 469 9.09 21.01 -18.50
N CYS A 470 9.10 19.69 -18.41
CA CYS A 470 10.30 18.91 -18.26
C CYS A 470 11.21 19.08 -19.49
N SER A 471 12.47 19.49 -19.29
CA SER A 471 13.42 19.66 -20.40
C SER A 471 13.87 18.36 -21.05
N ASN A 472 13.61 17.21 -20.42
CA ASN A 472 14.00 15.89 -20.93
C ASN A 472 12.92 15.24 -21.80
N CYS A 473 11.69 15.09 -21.29
CA CYS A 473 10.59 14.50 -22.06
C CYS A 473 9.63 15.53 -22.68
N ASN A 474 9.83 16.83 -22.42
CA ASN A 474 8.95 17.93 -22.84
C ASN A 474 7.50 17.85 -22.33
N GLU A 475 7.19 16.93 -21.43
CA GLU A 475 5.88 16.84 -20.78
C GLU A 475 5.75 17.86 -19.64
N MET A 476 4.51 18.25 -19.36
CA MET A 476 4.19 19.20 -18.28
C MET A 476 4.03 18.44 -16.96
N GLY A 477 4.10 19.13 -15.81
CA GLY A 477 3.74 18.54 -14.52
C GLY A 477 4.90 18.08 -13.64
N HIS A 478 6.13 18.08 -14.14
CA HIS A 478 7.28 17.57 -13.37
C HIS A 478 8.62 18.22 -13.76
N PHE A 479 9.56 18.21 -12.82
CA PHE A 479 10.93 18.65 -13.08
C PHE A 479 11.75 17.56 -13.75
N GLN A 480 12.81 17.98 -14.45
CA GLN A 480 13.78 17.10 -15.11
C GLN A 480 14.29 15.96 -14.21
N SER A 481 14.51 16.24 -12.92
CA SER A 481 14.99 15.27 -11.93
C SER A 481 13.99 14.17 -11.57
N LYS A 482 12.70 14.39 -11.83
CA LYS A 482 11.62 13.43 -11.62
C LYS A 482 10.95 13.06 -12.94
N CYS A 483 11.72 13.08 -14.03
CA CYS A 483 11.26 12.73 -15.36
C CYS A 483 10.94 11.23 -15.46
N PRO A 484 9.68 10.83 -15.66
CA PRO A 484 9.29 9.42 -15.74
C PRO A 484 9.93 8.68 -16.93
N GLY A 485 10.31 9.43 -17.97
CA GLY A 485 10.93 8.90 -19.20
C GLY A 485 12.43 8.62 -19.11
N ILE A 486 13.07 8.77 -17.95
CA ILE A 486 14.49 8.45 -17.79
C ILE A 486 14.68 7.38 -16.73
N ASN A 487 15.10 6.19 -17.18
CA ASN A 487 15.74 5.20 -16.33
C ASN A 487 17.11 5.73 -15.91
N ASN A 488 17.16 6.52 -14.84
CA ASN A 488 18.40 6.80 -14.12
C ASN A 488 18.61 5.67 -13.09
N GLY A 489 19.02 4.51 -13.60
CA GLY A 489 19.65 3.47 -12.80
C GLY A 489 21.16 3.57 -12.98
N GLY A 490 21.87 4.09 -11.96
CA GLY A 490 23.33 4.15 -11.96
C GLY A 490 23.88 5.01 -10.83
N ASN A 491 24.54 4.35 -9.88
CA ASN A 491 24.96 4.79 -8.55
C ASN A 491 26.28 5.62 -8.55
N GLY A 492 26.51 6.36 -7.45
CA GLY A 492 27.76 7.05 -7.08
C GLY A 492 27.48 8.52 -6.72
N GLY A 493 27.22 8.92 -5.46
CA GLY A 493 28.02 8.65 -4.27
C GLY A 493 29.24 9.57 -4.28
N PHE A 494 29.24 10.63 -3.47
CA PHE A 494 30.33 11.12 -2.60
C PHE A 494 30.02 12.52 -2.03
N ASP A 495 30.12 12.58 -0.71
CA ASP A 495 29.89 13.69 0.22
C ASP A 495 31.00 14.73 0.28
N ASN A 496 30.67 15.79 1.04
CA ASN A 496 31.49 16.89 1.60
C ASN A 496 31.48 18.18 0.75
N GLY A 497 31.16 19.37 1.25
CA GLY A 497 31.13 19.86 2.63
C GLY A 497 31.93 21.17 2.66
N PHE A 498 31.38 22.22 3.29
CA PHE A 498 32.03 23.52 3.59
C PHE A 498 32.36 24.39 2.34
N GLY A 499 32.02 25.67 2.23
CA GLY A 499 32.20 26.74 3.21
C GLY A 499 33.44 27.56 2.81
N GLY A 500 33.23 28.70 2.14
CA GLY A 500 34.18 29.83 2.15
C GLY A 500 35.08 30.01 0.92
N GLY A 501 34.85 31.12 0.20
CA GLY A 501 35.86 32.18 0.06
C GLY A 501 37.05 31.99 -0.90
N ASN A 502 37.00 32.83 -1.94
CA ASN A 502 38.08 33.67 -2.46
C ASN A 502 38.83 33.21 -3.73
N ASP A 503 38.87 34.20 -4.63
CA ASP A 503 39.69 34.46 -5.81
C ASP A 503 41.10 33.84 -5.89
N PHE A 504 41.51 33.51 -7.12
CA PHE A 504 42.71 33.99 -7.85
C PHE A 504 43.00 33.00 -9.00
N GLY A 505 42.91 33.43 -10.25
CA GLY A 505 44.09 33.73 -11.09
C GLY A 505 44.46 32.52 -11.98
N SER A 506 44.06 32.52 -13.25
CA SER A 506 44.89 32.95 -14.40
C SER A 506 45.71 31.82 -15.04
N THR A 507 45.45 31.64 -16.35
CA THR A 507 46.40 31.34 -17.45
C THR A 507 47.27 30.08 -17.36
N ALA A 508 47.17 29.19 -18.35
CA ALA A 508 48.06 29.21 -19.52
C ALA A 508 48.04 27.87 -20.30
N ASP A 509 48.10 28.07 -21.61
CA ASP A 509 48.44 27.20 -22.73
C ASP A 509 49.46 26.06 -22.57
N VAL A 510 49.51 25.27 -23.66
CA VAL A 510 50.48 24.23 -24.10
C VAL A 510 49.89 22.82 -23.94
N GLY A 511 49.67 22.00 -24.98
CA GLY A 511 50.09 22.01 -26.38
C GLY A 511 50.44 20.57 -26.80
N GLN A 512 50.13 20.21 -28.05
CA GLN A 512 50.61 19.03 -28.83
C GLN A 512 49.95 17.67 -28.53
N SER A 513 49.69 16.76 -29.48
CA SER A 513 49.79 16.70 -30.96
C SER A 513 49.30 15.33 -31.48
N GLY A 514 48.82 15.29 -32.74
CA GLY A 514 48.76 14.11 -33.64
C GLY A 514 47.65 13.07 -33.40
N GLY A 515 46.89 12.55 -34.37
CA GLY A 515 46.99 12.56 -35.83
C GLY A 515 46.95 11.11 -36.39
N GLY A 516 45.90 10.78 -37.15
CA GLY A 516 45.76 9.56 -37.99
C GLY A 516 44.89 8.45 -37.37
N GLY A 517 44.00 7.73 -38.06
CA GLY A 517 43.66 7.62 -39.48
C GLY A 517 43.16 6.18 -39.77
N GLY A 518 42.09 6.03 -40.57
CA GLY A 518 41.57 4.76 -41.13
C GLY A 518 40.57 4.03 -40.21
N GLY A 519 39.35 3.62 -40.62
CA GLY A 519 38.83 3.29 -41.94
C GLY A 519 38.65 1.78 -42.03
N TRP A 520 37.41 1.30 -41.91
CA TRP A 520 36.67 0.29 -42.72
C TRP A 520 35.28 0.12 -42.11
#